data_AF-A0A7C5K329-F1
#
_entry.id   AF-A0A7C5K329-F1
#
_cell.length_a   1.000
_cell.length_b   1.000
_cell.length_c   1.000
_cell.angle_alpha   90.00
_cell.angle_beta   90.00
_cell.angle_gamma   90.00
#
_symmetry.space_group_name_H-M   'P 1'
#
loop_
_entity.id
_entity.type
_entity.pdbx_description
1 polymer ?
#
loop_
_entity_poly.entity_id
_entity_poly.type
_entity_poly.pdbx_seq_one_letter_code
_entity_poly.pdbx_strand_id
1 'polypeptide(L)' 'MDKAYALSLCLIALGVLLILHHLIFWQRPFDLADIMHHEFFEAIFFTAGLTLLAARLFSKKRGTR' A
#
# COMPACT_ATOMS: atom_id res chain seq x y z
N MET A 1 7.38 -3.78 -18.22
CA MET A 1 7.33 -3.96 -16.75
C MET A 1 6.60 -5.26 -16.44
N ASP A 2 7.12 -6.06 -15.52
CA ASP A 2 6.37 -7.20 -14.98
C ASP A 2 5.03 -6.73 -14.40
N LYS A 3 3.94 -7.42 -14.77
CA LYS A 3 2.58 -7.10 -14.32
C LYS A 3 2.49 -7.04 -12.79
N ALA A 4 3.14 -7.97 -12.10
CA ALA A 4 3.19 -8.02 -10.64
C ALA A 4 3.97 -6.84 -10.01
N TYR A 5 5.02 -6.36 -10.68
CA TYR A 5 5.79 -5.21 -10.21
C TYR A 5 5.05 -3.90 -10.42
N ALA A 6 4.42 -3.74 -11.58
CA ALA A 6 3.52 -2.64 -11.84
C ALA A 6 2.38 -2.61 -10.81
N LEU A 7 1.77 -3.76 -10.52
CA LEU A 7 0.70 -3.88 -9.52
C LEU A 7 1.19 -3.56 -8.11
N SER A 8 2.39 -4.02 -7.71
CA SER A 8 2.98 -3.67 -6.41
C SER A 8 3.16 -2.15 -6.25
N LEU A 9 3.73 -1.50 -7.27
CA LEU A 9 3.91 -0.05 -7.27
C LEU A 9 2.58 0.70 -7.29
N CYS A 10 1.59 0.23 -8.07
CA CYS A 10 0.25 0.81 -8.09
C CYS A 10 -0.41 0.75 -6.72
N LEU A 11 -0.33 -0.38 -6.01
CA LEU A 11 -0.90 -0.54 -4.67
C LEU A 11 -0.23 0.38 -3.65
N ILE A 12 1.11 0.47 -3.68
CA ILE A 12 1.87 1.40 -2.82
C ILE A 12 1.46 2.84 -3.11
N ALA A 13 1.42 3.24 -4.38
CA ALA A 13 1.06 4.60 -4.79
C ALA A 13 -0.39 4.94 -4.39
N LEU A 14 -1.33 4.01 -4.54
CA LEU A 14 -2.71 4.18 -4.11
C LEU A 14 -2.83 4.33 -2.59
N GLY A 15 -2.13 3.49 -1.82
CA GLY A 15 -2.10 3.60 -0.36
C GLY A 15 -1.55 4.95 0.11
N VAL A 16 -0.43 5.40 -0.48
CA VAL A 16 0.14 6.73 -0.17
C VAL A 16 -0.80 7.86 -0.57
N LEU A 17 -1.45 7.76 -1.73
CA LEU A 17 -2.39 8.80 -2.19
C LEU A 17 -3.61 8.91 -1.28
N LEU A 18 -4.13 7.78 -0.79
CA LEU A 18 -5.23 7.77 0.17
C LEU A 18 -4.81 8.40 1.50
N ILE A 19 -3.62 8.08 2.02
CA ILE A 19 -3.07 8.71 3.24
C ILE A 19 -2.99 10.23 3.05
N LEU A 20 -2.46 10.68 1.91
CA LEU A 20 -2.37 12.11 1.61
C LEU A 20 -3.75 12.77 1.49
N HIS A 21 -4.70 12.10 0.82
CA HIS A 21 -6.08 12.57 0.70
C HIS A 21 -6.70 12.74 2.10
N HIS A 22 -6.60 11.72 2.94
CA HIS A 22 -7.15 11.74 4.28
C HIS A 22 -6.51 12.83 5.17
N LEU A 23 -5.18 12.97 5.13
CA LEU A 23 -4.46 14.03 5.87
C LEU A 23 -4.85 15.44 5.44
N ILE A 24 -5.09 15.68 4.14
CA ILE A 24 -5.41 17.02 3.61
C ILE A 24 -6.86 17.40 3.92
N PHE A 25 -7.80 16.47 3.78
CA PHE A 25 -9.22 16.78 3.82
C PHE A 25 -9.84 16.63 5.22
N TRP A 26 -9.42 15.64 6.01
CA TRP A 26 -10.06 15.33 7.30
C TRP A 26 -9.25 15.78 8.52
N GLN A 27 -7.92 15.86 8.42
CA GLN A 27 -7.00 16.30 9.50
C GLN A 27 -7.23 15.61 10.88
N ARG A 28 -8.01 14.53 10.93
CA ARG A 28 -8.39 13.80 12.15
C ARG A 28 -7.87 12.37 12.07
N PRO A 29 -6.58 12.15 12.37
CA PRO A 29 -6.08 10.80 12.50
C PRO A 29 -6.77 10.11 13.69
N PHE A 30 -7.10 8.84 13.53
CA PHE A 30 -7.68 7.93 14.53
C PHE A 30 -9.12 8.22 14.96
N ASP A 31 -9.94 8.82 14.10
CA ASP A 31 -11.39 8.87 14.35
C ASP A 31 -12.02 7.49 14.06
N LEU A 32 -12.85 6.98 14.97
CA LEU A 32 -13.39 5.61 14.90
C LEU A 32 -14.27 5.38 13.65
N ALA A 33 -14.96 6.43 13.22
CA ALA A 33 -15.74 6.41 11.98
C ALA A 33 -14.84 6.34 10.74
N ASP A 34 -13.65 6.93 10.83
CA ASP A 34 -12.70 7.09 9.74
C ASP A 34 -11.74 5.91 9.62
N ILE A 35 -11.41 5.27 10.76
CA ILE A 35 -10.64 4.02 10.84
C ILE A 35 -11.24 2.96 9.92
N MET A 36 -12.56 2.81 9.93
CA MET A 36 -13.25 1.78 9.14
C MET A 36 -13.32 2.06 7.64
N HIS A 37 -13.00 3.27 7.21
CA HIS A 37 -13.13 3.69 5.82
C HIS A 37 -11.79 4.14 5.26
N HIS A 38 -11.21 5.23 5.72
CA HIS A 38 -9.97 5.74 5.13
C HIS A 38 -8.75 4.97 5.63
N GLU A 39 -8.54 4.89 6.95
CA GLU A 39 -7.31 4.30 7.49
C GLU A 39 -7.19 2.79 7.20
N PHE A 40 -8.31 2.05 7.20
CA PHE A 40 -8.32 0.62 6.87
C PHE A 40 -7.89 0.37 5.43
N PHE A 41 -8.46 1.10 4.46
CA PHE A 41 -8.10 0.92 3.05
C PHE A 41 -6.69 1.42 2.76
N GLU A 42 -6.28 2.55 3.36
CA GLU A 42 -4.90 3.05 3.31
C GLU A 42 -3.89 1.98 3.72
N ALA A 43 -4.10 1.39 4.90
CA ALA A 43 -3.22 0.37 5.45
C ALA A 43 -3.21 -0.89 4.57
N ILE A 44 -4.35 -1.35 4.08
CA ILE A 44 -4.42 -2.54 3.22
C ILE A 44 -3.68 -2.32 1.90
N PHE A 45 -3.96 -1.23 1.18
CA PHE A 45 -3.32 -0.99 -0.12
C PHE A 45 -1.82 -0.83 0.03
N PHE A 46 -1.37 -0.08 1.05
CA PHE A 46 0.04 0.13 1.29
C PHE A 46 0.76 -1.16 1.70
N THR A 47 0.22 -1.92 2.66
CA THR A 47 0.85 -3.15 3.15
C THR A 47 0.80 -4.28 2.13
N ALA A 48 -0.29 -4.43 1.37
CA ALA A 48 -0.37 -5.41 0.27
C ALA A 48 0.65 -5.11 -0.82
N GLY A 49 0.81 -3.83 -1.20
CA GLY A 49 1.81 -3.40 -2.17
C GLY A 49 3.24 -3.67 -1.72
N LEU A 50 3.57 -3.34 -0.46
CA LEU A 50 4.88 -3.63 0.13
C LEU A 50 5.16 -5.13 0.24
N THR A 51 4.17 -5.91 0.68
CA THR A 51 4.31 -7.37 0.84
C THR A 51 4.55 -8.03 -0.51
N LEU A 52 3.83 -7.62 -1.55
CA LEU A 52 4.00 -8.14 -2.90
C LEU A 52 5.39 -7.80 -3.47
N LEU A 53 5.84 -6.56 -3.25
CA LEU A 53 7.18 -6.13 -3.64
C LEU A 53 8.26 -6.94 -2.91
N ALA A 54 8.13 -7.11 -1.59
CA ALA A 54 9.05 -7.88 -0.77
C ALA A 54 9.09 -9.35 -1.20
N ALA A 55 7.93 -10.00 -1.34
CA ALA A 55 7.83 -11.38 -1.82
C ALA A 55 8.55 -11.58 -3.15
N ARG A 56 8.45 -10.60 -4.06
CA ARG A 56 9.18 -10.60 -5.33
C ARG A 56 10.69 -10.50 -5.13
N LEU A 57 11.15 -9.57 -4.29
CA LEU A 57 12.58 -9.41 -4.01
C LEU A 57 13.18 -10.69 -3.43
N PHE A 58 12.48 -11.35 -2.50
CA PHE A 58 12.89 -12.63 -1.93
C PHE A 58 12.84 -13.78 -2.93
N SER A 59 11.82 -13.83 -3.80
CA SER A 59 11.72 -14.85 -4.86
C SER A 59 12.83 -14.70 -5.90
N LYS A 60 13.10 -13.47 -6.37
CA LYS A 60 14.21 -13.17 -7.28
C LYS A 60 15.56 -13.57 -6.65
N LYS A 61 15.77 -13.25 -5.37
CA LYS A 61 16.99 -13.63 -4.64
C LYS A 61 17.18 -15.15 -4.52
N ARG A 62 16.11 -15.94 -4.45
CA ARG A 62 16.18 -17.42 -4.43
C ARG A 62 16.45 -18.03 -5.80
N GLY A 63 15.90 -17.47 -6.89
CA GLY A 63 16.13 -17.98 -8.25
C GLY A 63 17.48 -17.59 -8.88
N THR A 64 18.32 -16.84 -8.15
CA THR A 64 19.69 -16.46 -8.57
C THR A 64 20.77 -17.18 -7.75
N ARG A 65 20.39 -18.24 -7.03
CA ARG A 65 21.29 -19.23 -6.40
C ARG A 65 21.11 -20.56 -7.13
#